data_AF-A0A2A4NKF1-F1
#
_entry.id   AF-A0A2A4NKF1-F1
#
_cell.length_a   1.000
_cell.length_b   1.000
_cell.length_c   1.000
_cell.angle_alpha   90.00
_cell.angle_beta   90.00
_cell.angle_gamma   90.00
#
_symmetry.space_group_name_H-M   'P 1'
#
loop_
_entity.id
_entity.type
_entity.pdbx_description
1 polymer ?
#
loop_
_entity_poly.entity_id
_entity_poly.type
_entity_poly.pdbx_seq_one_letter_code
_entity_poly.pdbx_strand_id
1 'polypeptide(L)'
;MTDADVDGSHIRTLLLTFFYRQMPELIERGYLYIAQPPLYKVTRGKSSQYLKDEHAMEEFLIEAGLEDTKIELSSGEVRTGADLRQVIDTAISLRGLIDGIHTRYNKAVVEQAAIAGALNVELMSDPEKALKAGEYVVERLDAIAEETERGWIATSHKDGGLSLERVVRGVKEIAHIDMALIGSADARRMDMLAEDLKSVYANPPIFTRKDIAETISGPGALLDTVFNAGRKGLTLQRYKGLGEMNPEQLWETTLDPNIRTLLQVKVHDAAEADDLFSRLMGDEVEPRRIFIQENALNVANLDT
;
A
#
# COMPACT_ATOMS: atom_id res chain seq x y z
N MET A 1 26.76 -10.81 2.78
CA MET A 1 25.43 -11.23 2.29
C MET A 1 24.79 -12.05 3.38
N THR A 2 23.52 -11.80 3.69
CA THR A 2 22.74 -12.50 4.72
C THR A 2 21.35 -12.73 4.16
N ASP A 3 20.62 -13.71 4.71
CA ASP A 3 19.21 -13.91 4.37
C ASP A 3 18.35 -12.68 4.71
N ALA A 4 17.18 -12.60 4.07
CA ALA A 4 16.21 -11.52 4.26
C ALA A 4 15.25 -11.78 5.43
N ASP A 5 15.35 -12.94 6.07
CA ASP A 5 14.57 -13.32 7.23
C ASP A 5 15.10 -12.72 8.55
N VAL A 6 14.41 -13.03 9.65
CA VAL A 6 14.72 -12.51 10.99
C VAL A 6 16.13 -12.93 11.42
N ASP A 7 16.52 -14.18 11.18
CA ASP A 7 17.84 -14.70 11.57
C ASP A 7 18.97 -14.06 10.76
N GLY A 8 18.77 -13.89 9.45
CA GLY A 8 19.67 -13.12 8.58
C GLY A 8 19.82 -11.67 9.04
N SER A 9 18.73 -11.04 9.50
CA SER A 9 18.76 -9.69 10.05
C SER A 9 19.55 -9.61 11.38
N HIS A 10 19.43 -10.62 12.25
CA HIS A 10 20.18 -10.71 13.50
C HIS A 10 21.69 -10.83 13.22
N ILE A 11 22.08 -11.77 12.36
CA ILE A 11 23.49 -11.99 11.99
C ILE A 11 24.06 -10.72 11.34
N ARG A 12 23.29 -10.06 10.47
CA ARG A 12 23.70 -8.79 9.86
C ARG A 12 23.97 -7.72 10.92
N THR A 13 23.06 -7.56 11.89
CA THR A 13 23.21 -6.57 12.98
C THR A 13 24.44 -6.85 13.84
N LEU A 14 24.70 -8.11 14.16
CA LEU A 14 25.89 -8.53 14.89
C LEU A 14 27.19 -8.16 14.15
N LEU A 15 27.24 -8.44 12.84
CA LEU A 15 28.40 -8.12 12.03
C LEU A 15 28.60 -6.60 11.90
N LEU A 16 27.53 -5.83 11.67
CA LEU A 16 27.60 -4.37 11.60
C LEU A 16 28.13 -3.78 12.91
N THR A 17 27.61 -4.23 14.05
CA THR A 17 28.07 -3.85 15.38
C THR A 17 29.54 -4.19 15.60
N PHE A 18 29.96 -5.39 15.19
CA PHE A 18 31.35 -5.82 15.27
C PHE A 18 32.28 -4.91 14.45
N PHE A 19 31.94 -4.63 13.18
CA PHE A 19 32.74 -3.73 12.34
C PHE A 19 32.77 -2.31 12.90
N TYR A 20 31.64 -1.81 13.43
CA TYR A 20 31.57 -0.49 14.04
C TYR A 20 32.48 -0.36 15.26
N ARG A 21 32.44 -1.35 16.18
CA ARG A 21 33.23 -1.32 17.42
C ARG A 21 34.71 -1.63 17.23
N GLN A 22 35.02 -2.58 16.34
CA GLN A 22 36.38 -3.14 16.25
C GLN A 22 37.17 -2.61 15.05
N MET A 23 36.50 -2.22 13.97
CA MET A 23 37.14 -1.81 12.71
C MET A 23 36.41 -0.62 12.03
N PRO A 24 36.21 0.51 12.75
CA PRO A 24 35.46 1.65 12.22
C PRO A 24 36.08 2.23 10.94
N GLU A 25 37.41 2.18 10.80
CA GLU A 25 38.12 2.64 9.60
C GLU A 25 37.63 1.98 8.30
N LEU A 26 37.14 0.73 8.36
CA LEU A 26 36.61 0.05 7.18
C LEU A 26 35.27 0.63 6.72
N ILE A 27 34.46 1.12 7.66
CA ILE A 27 33.18 1.76 7.40
C ILE A 27 33.42 3.20 6.92
N GLU A 28 34.29 3.93 7.61
CA GLU A 28 34.65 5.32 7.25
C GLU A 28 35.24 5.42 5.84
N ARG A 29 36.11 4.46 5.46
CA ARG A 29 36.68 4.38 4.12
C ARG A 29 35.74 3.75 3.08
N GLY A 30 34.55 3.34 3.49
CA GLY A 30 33.49 2.87 2.58
C GLY A 30 33.72 1.48 1.99
N TYR A 31 34.42 0.58 2.70
CA TYR A 31 34.71 -0.78 2.22
C TYR A 31 33.63 -1.80 2.57
N LEU A 32 32.67 -1.47 3.43
CA LEU A 32 31.61 -2.37 3.86
C LEU A 32 30.36 -2.21 2.98
N TYR A 33 29.91 -3.32 2.40
CA TYR A 33 28.74 -3.38 1.52
C TYR A 33 27.81 -4.52 1.91
N ILE A 34 26.51 -4.31 1.74
CA ILE A 34 25.45 -5.30 1.93
C ILE A 34 24.88 -5.66 0.57
N ALA A 35 24.85 -6.96 0.25
CA ALA A 35 24.22 -7.44 -0.97
C ALA A 35 22.70 -7.31 -0.88
N GLN A 36 22.06 -7.00 -2.00
CA GLN A 36 20.61 -6.86 -2.13
C GLN A 36 20.10 -7.92 -3.12
N PRO A 37 19.91 -9.19 -2.67
CA PRO A 37 19.33 -10.23 -3.52
C PRO A 37 17.88 -9.90 -3.89
N PRO A 38 17.36 -10.42 -5.01
CA PRO A 38 15.97 -10.18 -5.38
C PRO A 38 14.99 -10.88 -4.44
N LEU A 39 13.88 -10.20 -4.14
CA LEU A 39 12.80 -10.74 -3.32
C LEU A 39 11.85 -11.65 -4.11
N TYR A 40 11.67 -11.38 -5.41
CA TYR A 40 10.75 -12.13 -6.26
C TYR A 40 11.41 -12.61 -7.55
N LYS A 41 10.93 -13.75 -8.05
CA LYS A 41 11.07 -14.16 -9.45
C LYS A 41 9.69 -14.30 -10.06
N VAL A 42 9.46 -13.58 -11.14
CA VAL A 42 8.24 -13.66 -11.94
C VAL A 42 8.54 -14.41 -13.23
N THR A 43 7.68 -15.37 -13.59
CA THR A 43 7.81 -16.14 -14.83
C THR A 43 6.52 -16.05 -15.64
N ARG A 44 6.64 -15.67 -16.93
CA ARG A 44 5.53 -15.62 -17.91
C ARG A 44 5.95 -16.43 -19.14
N GLY A 45 5.39 -17.63 -19.29
CA GLY A 45 5.79 -18.55 -20.36
C GLY A 45 7.26 -18.93 -20.26
N LYS A 46 8.08 -18.50 -21.24
CA LYS A 46 9.53 -18.76 -21.27
C LYS A 46 10.38 -17.61 -20.71
N SER A 47 9.77 -16.46 -20.44
CA SER A 47 10.47 -15.30 -19.89
C SER A 47 10.42 -15.33 -18.37
N SER A 48 11.53 -15.01 -17.71
CA SER A 48 11.58 -14.81 -16.26
C SER A 48 12.32 -13.54 -15.92
N GLN A 49 11.88 -12.85 -14.88
CA GLN A 49 12.46 -11.62 -14.39
C GLN A 49 12.60 -11.69 -12.86
N TYR A 50 13.68 -11.11 -12.35
CA TYR A 50 13.94 -10.96 -10.92
C TYR A 50 13.55 -9.55 -10.48
N LEU A 51 12.79 -9.45 -9.38
CA LEU A 51 12.34 -8.18 -8.82
C LEU A 51 12.89 -8.03 -7.40
N LYS A 52 13.43 -6.85 -7.12
CA LYS A 52 14.22 -6.57 -5.93
C LYS A 52 13.38 -6.48 -4.64
N ASP A 53 12.20 -5.89 -4.72
CA ASP A 53 11.37 -5.50 -3.58
C ASP A 53 9.88 -5.57 -3.93
N GLU A 54 9.03 -5.33 -2.92
CA GLU A 54 7.56 -5.30 -3.09
C GLU A 54 7.13 -4.25 -4.10
N HIS A 55 7.76 -3.07 -4.07
CA HIS A 55 7.41 -1.97 -4.96
C HIS A 55 7.67 -2.33 -6.43
N ALA A 56 8.82 -2.94 -6.74
CA ALA A 56 9.12 -3.43 -8.09
C ALA A 56 8.13 -4.53 -8.53
N MET A 57 7.63 -5.32 -7.59
CA MET A 57 6.60 -6.33 -7.84
C MET A 57 5.24 -5.70 -8.16
N GLU A 58 4.81 -4.70 -7.39
CA GLU A 58 3.58 -3.96 -7.67
C GLU A 58 3.64 -3.24 -9.03
N GLU A 59 4.74 -2.53 -9.32
CA GLU A 59 4.94 -1.85 -10.61
C GLU A 59 4.90 -2.83 -11.78
N PHE A 60 5.58 -3.98 -11.65
CA PHE A 60 5.53 -5.03 -12.67
C PHE A 60 4.09 -5.51 -12.92
N LEU A 61 3.31 -5.72 -11.86
CA LEU A 61 1.91 -6.13 -11.98
C LEU A 61 1.04 -5.05 -12.61
N ILE A 62 1.28 -3.77 -12.31
CA ILE A 62 0.57 -2.65 -12.93
C ILE A 62 0.87 -2.61 -14.42
N GLU A 63 2.15 -2.63 -14.82
CA GLU A 63 2.54 -2.59 -16.23
C GLU A 63 1.90 -3.76 -17.00
N ALA A 64 2.02 -4.99 -16.48
CA ALA A 64 1.42 -6.17 -17.10
C ALA A 64 -0.13 -6.11 -17.10
N GLY A 65 -0.72 -5.52 -16.07
CA GLY A 65 -2.16 -5.35 -15.90
C GLY A 65 -2.75 -4.32 -16.87
N LEU A 66 -1.97 -3.30 -17.22
CA LEU A 66 -2.37 -2.21 -18.12
C LEU A 66 -2.22 -2.54 -19.62
N GLU A 67 -1.58 -3.67 -19.97
CA GLU A 67 -1.50 -4.16 -21.36
C GLU A 67 -2.92 -4.33 -21.98
N ASP A 68 -3.14 -3.68 -23.12
CA ASP A 68 -4.40 -3.68 -23.89
C ASP A 68 -5.63 -3.26 -23.06
N THR A 69 -5.47 -2.23 -22.23
CA THR A 69 -6.54 -1.71 -21.36
C THR A 69 -6.95 -0.28 -21.69
N LYS A 70 -8.19 0.03 -21.36
CA LYS A 70 -8.76 1.39 -21.39
C LYS A 70 -9.75 1.56 -20.24
N ILE A 71 -9.91 2.79 -19.79
CA ILE A 71 -11.02 3.17 -18.90
C ILE A 71 -11.90 4.20 -19.62
N GLU A 72 -13.19 3.94 -19.63
CA GLU A 72 -14.21 4.81 -20.23
C GLU A 72 -15.01 5.46 -19.09
N LEU A 73 -14.95 6.79 -19.04
CA LEU A 73 -15.64 7.59 -18.05
C LEU A 73 -17.10 7.80 -18.45
N SER A 74 -17.95 8.12 -17.47
CA SER A 74 -19.37 8.42 -17.74
C SER A 74 -19.60 9.63 -18.67
N SER A 75 -18.59 10.50 -18.85
CA SER A 75 -18.60 11.59 -19.83
C SER A 75 -18.43 11.12 -21.29
N GLY A 76 -18.05 9.86 -21.51
CA GLY A 76 -17.63 9.32 -22.81
C GLY A 76 -16.14 9.52 -23.11
N GLU A 77 -15.39 10.17 -22.21
CA GLU A 77 -13.93 10.25 -22.31
C GLU A 77 -13.30 8.86 -22.12
N VAL A 78 -12.32 8.52 -22.95
CA VAL A 78 -11.59 7.26 -22.87
C VAL A 78 -10.12 7.55 -22.57
N ARG A 79 -9.60 7.02 -21.45
CA ARG A 79 -8.19 7.14 -21.07
C ARG A 79 -7.45 5.83 -21.31
N THR A 80 -6.25 5.94 -21.86
CA THR A 80 -5.34 4.82 -22.17
C THR A 80 -3.89 5.23 -21.90
N GLY A 81 -2.96 4.27 -21.88
CA GLY A 81 -1.53 4.56 -21.77
C GLY A 81 -1.19 5.45 -20.57
N ALA A 82 -0.55 6.59 -20.82
CA ALA A 82 -0.12 7.53 -19.79
C ALA A 82 -1.28 8.13 -18.99
N ASP A 83 -2.41 8.42 -19.63
CA ASP A 83 -3.57 9.02 -18.94
C ASP A 83 -4.22 8.02 -17.98
N LEU A 84 -4.29 6.74 -18.39
CA LEU A 84 -4.74 5.67 -17.50
C LEU A 84 -3.74 5.44 -16.36
N ARG A 85 -2.43 5.52 -16.64
CA ARG A 85 -1.39 5.39 -15.62
C ARG A 85 -1.55 6.45 -14.51
N GLN A 86 -1.86 7.70 -14.85
CA GLN A 86 -2.11 8.75 -13.86
C GLN A 86 -3.32 8.44 -12.96
N VAL A 87 -4.37 7.84 -13.51
CA VAL A 87 -5.54 7.38 -12.73
C VAL A 87 -5.10 6.30 -11.73
N ILE A 88 -4.26 5.36 -12.17
CA ILE A 88 -3.70 4.31 -11.29
C ILE A 88 -2.82 4.91 -10.19
N ASP A 89 -1.94 5.84 -10.51
CA ASP A 89 -1.06 6.47 -9.51
C ASP A 89 -1.86 7.23 -8.44
N THR A 90 -2.97 7.88 -8.84
CA THR A 90 -3.93 8.51 -7.93
C THR A 90 -4.61 7.45 -7.04
N ALA A 91 -5.01 6.32 -7.61
CA ALA A 91 -5.60 5.22 -6.86
C ALA A 91 -4.63 4.60 -5.87
N ILE A 92 -3.35 4.40 -6.23
CA ILE A 92 -2.30 3.88 -5.32
C ILE A 92 -2.12 4.84 -4.14
N SER A 93 -2.04 6.14 -4.44
CA SER A 93 -1.92 7.18 -3.42
C SER A 93 -3.09 7.14 -2.45
N LEU A 94 -4.32 7.02 -2.97
CA LEU A 94 -5.51 6.91 -2.13
C LEU A 94 -5.51 5.62 -1.29
N ARG A 95 -5.17 4.45 -1.87
CA ARG A 95 -5.11 3.18 -1.14
C ARG A 95 -4.14 3.25 0.03
N GLY A 96 -2.95 3.82 -0.17
CA GLY A 96 -1.97 4.00 0.90
C GLY A 96 -2.49 4.87 2.05
N LEU A 97 -3.24 5.94 1.74
CA LEU A 97 -3.87 6.79 2.75
C LEU A 97 -4.99 6.06 3.50
N ILE A 98 -5.85 5.34 2.78
CA ILE A 98 -6.95 4.55 3.36
C ILE A 98 -6.43 3.40 4.21
N ASP A 99 -5.31 2.78 3.83
CA ASP A 99 -4.72 1.70 4.61
C ASP A 99 -4.08 2.18 5.92
N GLY A 100 -3.65 3.44 5.96
CA GLY A 100 -3.15 4.10 7.17
C GLY A 100 -4.22 4.48 8.19
N ILE A 101 -5.50 4.55 7.81
CA ILE A 101 -6.57 4.94 8.75
C ILE A 101 -6.83 3.83 9.78
N HIS A 102 -7.24 4.23 10.98
CA HIS A 102 -7.55 3.27 12.05
C HIS A 102 -8.64 2.28 11.60
N THR A 103 -8.46 1.00 11.92
CA THR A 103 -9.35 -0.13 11.59
C THR A 103 -10.81 -0.01 12.06
N ARG A 104 -11.13 1.01 12.86
CA ARG A 104 -12.50 1.29 13.34
C ARG A 104 -13.36 1.95 12.26
N TYR A 105 -12.71 2.55 11.26
CA TYR A 105 -13.37 3.22 10.16
C TYR A 105 -13.64 2.22 9.04
N ASN A 106 -14.82 2.33 8.43
CA ASN A 106 -15.15 1.54 7.26
C ASN A 106 -14.42 2.13 6.05
N LYS A 107 -13.35 1.45 5.60
CA LYS A 107 -12.49 1.89 4.49
C LYS A 107 -13.27 2.14 3.19
N ALA A 108 -14.25 1.30 2.86
CA ALA A 108 -15.06 1.47 1.65
C ALA A 108 -15.92 2.75 1.72
N VAL A 109 -16.50 3.04 2.88
CA VAL A 109 -17.25 4.29 3.08
C VAL A 109 -16.34 5.51 3.04
N VAL A 110 -15.15 5.42 3.62
CA VAL A 110 -14.15 6.50 3.58
C VAL A 110 -13.65 6.74 2.14
N GLU A 111 -13.45 5.70 1.34
CA GLU A 111 -13.12 5.83 -0.09
C GLU A 111 -14.19 6.65 -0.83
N GLN A 112 -15.47 6.30 -0.65
CA GLN A 112 -16.56 7.03 -1.30
C GLN A 112 -16.71 8.46 -0.75
N ALA A 113 -16.41 8.69 0.52
CA ALA A 113 -16.33 10.03 1.10
C ALA A 113 -15.20 10.87 0.51
N ALA A 114 -14.03 10.28 0.24
CA ALA A 114 -12.93 10.96 -0.42
C ALA A 114 -13.31 11.40 -1.85
N ILE A 115 -13.95 10.51 -2.63
CA ILE A 115 -14.43 10.84 -3.98
C ILE A 115 -15.52 11.93 -3.93
N ALA A 116 -16.35 11.93 -2.90
CA ALA A 116 -17.39 12.93 -2.70
C ALA A 116 -16.86 14.31 -2.25
N GLY A 117 -15.59 14.41 -1.83
CA GLY A 117 -15.05 15.61 -1.17
C GLY A 117 -15.62 15.82 0.24
N ALA A 118 -16.05 14.74 0.91
CA ALA A 118 -16.67 14.75 2.23
C ALA A 118 -15.66 14.56 3.37
N LEU A 119 -14.36 14.83 3.12
CA LEU A 119 -13.29 14.78 4.12
C LEU A 119 -12.70 16.17 4.43
N ASN A 120 -13.45 17.22 4.08
CA ASN A 120 -13.06 18.61 4.33
C ASN A 120 -13.58 19.11 5.68
N VAL A 121 -12.68 19.67 6.51
CA VAL A 121 -13.02 20.16 7.87
C VAL A 121 -14.07 21.27 7.84
N GLU A 122 -13.97 22.23 6.93
CA GLU A 122 -14.89 23.38 6.87
C GLU A 122 -16.29 22.95 6.44
N LEU A 123 -16.36 22.02 5.49
CA LEU A 123 -17.62 21.44 5.04
C LEU A 123 -18.30 20.64 6.16
N MET A 124 -17.53 19.82 6.86
CA MET A 124 -18.06 18.84 7.81
C MET A 124 -18.35 19.41 9.20
N SER A 125 -17.90 20.63 9.48
CA SER A 125 -18.21 21.37 10.72
C SER A 125 -19.60 22.02 10.70
N ASP A 126 -20.19 22.21 9.51
CA ASP A 126 -21.53 22.77 9.33
C ASP A 126 -22.55 21.63 9.12
N PRO A 127 -23.51 21.42 10.03
CA PRO A 127 -24.43 20.28 9.96
C PRO A 127 -25.25 20.20 8.67
N GLU A 128 -25.61 21.33 8.05
CA GLU A 128 -26.38 21.33 6.81
C GLU A 128 -25.50 20.96 5.61
N LYS A 129 -24.27 21.48 5.57
CA LYS A 129 -23.31 21.15 4.50
C LYS A 129 -22.83 19.71 4.62
N ALA A 130 -22.53 19.26 5.84
CA ALA A 130 -22.17 17.89 6.15
C ALA A 130 -23.27 16.94 5.68
N LEU A 131 -24.54 17.21 6.01
CA LEU A 131 -25.66 16.38 5.58
C LEU A 131 -25.75 16.26 4.06
N LYS A 132 -25.63 17.37 3.32
CA LYS A 132 -25.64 17.36 1.84
C LYS A 132 -24.49 16.54 1.26
N ALA A 133 -23.29 16.66 1.82
CA ALA A 133 -22.17 15.81 1.40
C ALA A 133 -22.43 14.34 1.73
N GLY A 134 -23.03 14.05 2.89
CA GLY A 134 -23.45 12.71 3.28
C GLY A 134 -24.49 12.11 2.35
N GLU A 135 -25.48 12.87 1.90
CA GLU A 135 -26.45 12.46 0.89
C GLU A 135 -25.75 12.08 -0.42
N TYR A 136 -24.76 12.89 -0.86
CA TYR A 136 -23.98 12.53 -2.04
C TYR A 136 -23.14 11.25 -1.84
N VAL A 137 -22.56 11.04 -0.65
CA VAL A 137 -21.85 9.79 -0.33
C VAL A 137 -22.80 8.59 -0.36
N VAL A 138 -24.03 8.74 0.13
CA VAL A 138 -25.08 7.72 0.07
C VAL A 138 -25.43 7.36 -1.38
N GLU A 139 -25.65 8.36 -2.24
CA GLU A 139 -25.93 8.14 -3.66
C GLU A 139 -24.83 7.31 -4.33
N ARG A 140 -23.57 7.61 -4.00
CA ARG A 140 -22.41 6.87 -4.50
C ARG A 140 -22.37 5.43 -4.00
N LEU A 141 -22.58 5.23 -2.70
CA LEU A 141 -22.61 3.89 -2.09
C LEU A 141 -23.72 3.03 -2.70
N ASP A 142 -24.90 3.59 -2.95
CA ASP A 142 -26.01 2.89 -3.57
C ASP A 142 -25.77 2.61 -5.07
N ALA A 143 -25.05 3.49 -5.77
CA ALA A 143 -24.69 3.30 -7.18
C ALA A 143 -23.75 2.11 -7.41
N ILE A 144 -22.94 1.74 -6.41
CA ILE A 144 -21.99 0.62 -6.47
C ILE A 144 -22.48 -0.64 -5.74
N ALA A 145 -23.60 -0.57 -5.03
CA ALA A 145 -24.17 -1.69 -4.28
C ALA A 145 -25.16 -2.50 -5.13
N GLU A 146 -25.27 -3.79 -4.83
CA GLU A 146 -26.36 -4.62 -5.31
C GLU A 146 -27.71 -4.11 -4.79
N GLU A 147 -28.79 -4.37 -5.53
CA GLU A 147 -30.14 -3.89 -5.17
C GLU A 147 -30.56 -4.27 -3.75
N THR A 148 -30.14 -5.45 -3.27
CA THR A 148 -30.45 -5.95 -1.92
C THR A 148 -29.58 -5.36 -0.80
N GLU A 149 -28.56 -4.59 -1.15
CA GLU A 149 -27.57 -4.01 -0.23
C GLU A 149 -27.59 -2.47 -0.19
N ARG A 150 -28.49 -1.84 -0.96
CA ARG A 150 -28.73 -0.39 -0.95
C ARG A 150 -29.44 0.09 0.32
N GLY A 151 -29.57 1.40 0.45
CA GLY A 151 -30.37 2.04 1.49
C GLY A 151 -29.54 2.59 2.63
N TRP A 152 -28.36 3.10 2.32
CA TRP A 152 -27.63 3.94 3.26
C TRP A 152 -28.42 5.22 3.56
N ILE A 153 -28.34 5.69 4.80
CA ILE A 153 -28.93 6.95 5.25
C ILE A 153 -27.82 7.74 5.95
N ALA A 154 -27.65 8.99 5.54
CA ALA A 154 -26.70 9.90 6.16
C ALA A 154 -27.39 10.75 7.25
N THR A 155 -26.68 10.93 8.36
CA THR A 155 -27.05 11.86 9.43
C THR A 155 -25.81 12.68 9.81
N SER A 156 -25.98 13.99 10.00
CA SER A 156 -24.92 14.86 10.49
C SER A 156 -25.00 15.06 12.00
N HIS A 157 -23.84 15.25 12.62
CA HIS A 157 -23.74 15.53 14.05
C HIS A 157 -23.65 17.03 14.31
N LYS A 158 -24.15 17.47 15.48
CA LYS A 158 -24.04 18.89 15.89
C LYS A 158 -22.60 19.34 16.08
N ASP A 159 -21.73 18.43 16.48
CA ASP A 159 -20.30 18.68 16.73
C ASP A 159 -19.44 18.44 15.47
N GLY A 160 -20.09 18.23 14.31
CA GLY A 160 -19.44 17.95 13.03
C GLY A 160 -19.25 16.46 12.73
N GLY A 161 -19.08 16.15 11.44
CA GLY A 161 -18.94 14.77 10.96
C GLY A 161 -20.26 14.13 10.50
N LEU A 162 -20.16 12.87 10.09
CA LEU A 162 -21.26 12.07 9.53
C LEU A 162 -21.38 10.69 10.18
N SER A 163 -22.61 10.23 10.29
CA SER A 163 -22.95 8.81 10.48
C SER A 163 -23.74 8.33 9.28
N LEU A 164 -23.29 7.25 8.67
CA LEU A 164 -24.00 6.54 7.63
C LEU A 164 -24.50 5.22 8.20
N GLU A 165 -25.77 4.88 7.99
CA GLU A 165 -26.34 3.62 8.45
C GLU A 165 -27.18 2.93 7.38
N ARG A 166 -27.17 1.60 7.37
CA ARG A 166 -28.07 0.76 6.55
C ARG A 166 -28.45 -0.51 7.29
N VAL A 167 -29.44 -1.23 6.78
CA VAL A 167 -29.79 -2.58 7.26
C VAL A 167 -29.75 -3.55 6.09
N VAL A 168 -28.80 -4.49 6.12
CA VAL A 168 -28.65 -5.53 5.09
C VAL A 168 -28.91 -6.88 5.72
N ARG A 169 -29.86 -7.65 5.17
CA ARG A 169 -30.23 -9.00 5.66
C ARG A 169 -30.51 -9.05 7.17
N GLY A 170 -31.11 -7.99 7.72
CA GLY A 170 -31.44 -7.87 9.15
C GLY A 170 -30.28 -7.43 10.05
N VAL A 171 -29.09 -7.17 9.50
CA VAL A 171 -27.92 -6.66 10.23
C VAL A 171 -27.83 -5.15 10.01
N LYS A 172 -27.82 -4.39 11.10
CA LYS A 172 -27.58 -2.93 11.03
C LYS A 172 -26.09 -2.66 10.90
N GLU A 173 -25.70 -1.98 9.83
CA GLU A 173 -24.35 -1.47 9.62
C GLU A 173 -24.32 0.03 9.91
N ILE A 174 -23.26 0.48 10.57
CA ILE A 174 -23.04 1.89 10.88
C ILE A 174 -21.58 2.21 10.55
N ALA A 175 -21.38 3.28 9.79
CA ALA A 175 -20.08 3.84 9.48
C ALA A 175 -20.02 5.29 9.96
N HIS A 176 -18.92 5.66 10.60
CA HIS A 176 -18.71 7.00 11.14
C HIS A 176 -17.57 7.70 10.40
N ILE A 177 -17.78 8.97 10.07
CA ILE A 177 -16.76 9.89 9.59
C ILE A 177 -16.74 11.05 10.59
N ASP A 178 -15.96 10.89 11.66
CA ASP A 178 -15.89 11.85 12.75
C ASP A 178 -14.83 12.94 12.51
N MET A 179 -14.87 14.01 13.31
CA MET A 179 -13.91 15.11 13.20
C MET A 179 -12.47 14.68 13.50
N ALA A 180 -12.26 13.55 14.19
CA ALA A 180 -10.93 12.99 14.40
C ALA A 180 -10.34 12.41 13.10
N LEU A 181 -11.13 11.68 12.32
CA LEU A 181 -10.73 11.24 10.98
C LEU A 181 -10.50 12.44 10.07
N ILE A 182 -11.47 13.35 9.98
CA ILE A 182 -11.43 14.51 9.08
C ILE A 182 -10.24 15.43 9.41
N GLY A 183 -9.90 15.57 10.70
CA GLY A 183 -8.76 16.34 11.16
C GLY A 183 -7.39 15.66 10.96
N SER A 184 -7.36 14.40 10.53
CA SER A 184 -6.11 13.66 10.32
C SER A 184 -5.31 14.18 9.13
N ALA A 185 -4.00 13.92 9.14
CA ALA A 185 -3.15 14.27 8.00
C ALA A 185 -3.55 13.49 6.73
N ASP A 186 -3.98 12.24 6.89
CA ASP A 186 -4.39 11.39 5.77
C ASP A 186 -5.68 11.89 5.14
N ALA A 187 -6.69 12.25 5.93
CA ALA A 187 -7.94 12.82 5.41
C ALA A 187 -7.71 14.13 4.66
N ARG A 188 -6.84 15.02 5.15
CA ARG A 188 -6.46 16.23 4.41
C ARG A 188 -5.81 15.93 3.06
N ARG A 189 -4.97 14.89 2.99
CA ARG A 189 -4.37 14.46 1.73
C ARG A 189 -5.40 13.82 0.79
N MET A 190 -6.34 13.03 1.32
CA MET A 190 -7.45 12.47 0.55
C MET A 190 -8.34 13.57 -0.05
N ASP A 191 -8.63 14.62 0.73
CA ASP A 191 -9.41 15.78 0.28
C ASP A 191 -8.73 16.53 -0.87
N MET A 192 -7.39 16.62 -0.87
CA MET A 192 -6.63 17.21 -2.00
C MET A 192 -6.77 16.41 -3.30
N LEU A 193 -7.05 15.11 -3.22
CA LEU A 193 -7.27 14.25 -4.39
C LEU A 193 -8.73 14.28 -4.87
N ALA A 194 -9.64 14.96 -4.17
CA ALA A 194 -11.08 14.85 -4.40
C ALA A 194 -11.50 15.26 -5.83
N GLU A 195 -10.90 16.30 -6.42
CA GLU A 195 -11.24 16.71 -7.79
C GLU A 195 -10.80 15.67 -8.83
N ASP A 196 -9.56 15.15 -8.71
CA ASP A 196 -9.05 14.11 -9.59
C ASP A 196 -9.89 12.84 -9.49
N LEU A 197 -10.20 12.42 -8.25
CA LEU A 197 -11.06 11.28 -7.97
C LEU A 197 -12.47 11.48 -8.54
N LYS A 198 -13.08 12.65 -8.32
CA LYS A 198 -14.41 12.95 -8.83
C LYS A 198 -14.43 12.99 -10.36
N SER A 199 -13.37 13.48 -11.00
CA SER A 199 -13.28 13.52 -12.48
C SER A 199 -13.40 12.12 -13.11
N VAL A 200 -12.94 11.09 -12.41
CA VAL A 200 -12.94 9.70 -12.89
C VAL A 200 -14.16 8.92 -12.37
N TYR A 201 -14.46 9.06 -11.08
CA TYR A 201 -15.36 8.17 -10.36
C TYR A 201 -16.69 8.83 -9.96
N ALA A 202 -16.99 10.07 -10.37
CA ALA A 202 -18.29 10.72 -10.10
C ALA A 202 -19.47 9.80 -10.38
N ASN A 203 -19.39 9.04 -11.48
CA ASN A 203 -20.16 7.84 -11.72
C ASN A 203 -19.19 6.67 -11.98
N PRO A 204 -19.59 5.41 -11.70
CA PRO A 204 -18.74 4.24 -11.94
C PRO A 204 -18.24 4.17 -13.40
N PRO A 205 -16.91 4.25 -13.65
CA PRO A 205 -16.38 4.11 -14.99
C PRO A 205 -16.34 2.64 -15.42
N ILE A 206 -16.19 2.41 -16.73
CA ILE A 206 -16.05 1.07 -17.30
C ILE A 206 -14.58 0.82 -17.62
N PHE A 207 -13.99 -0.17 -16.98
CA PHE A 207 -12.66 -0.66 -17.34
C PHE A 207 -12.80 -1.78 -18.35
N THR A 208 -12.05 -1.70 -19.45
CA THR A 208 -12.04 -2.73 -20.49
C THR A 208 -10.62 -3.23 -20.68
N ARG A 209 -10.44 -4.55 -20.62
CA ARG A 209 -9.20 -5.22 -21.04
C ARG A 209 -9.52 -6.18 -22.16
N LYS A 210 -8.92 -5.94 -23.33
CA LYS A 210 -9.27 -6.65 -24.57
C LYS A 210 -10.79 -6.52 -24.85
N ASP A 211 -11.55 -7.60 -24.71
CA ASP A 211 -12.99 -7.65 -24.95
C ASP A 211 -13.83 -7.81 -23.67
N ILE A 212 -13.19 -7.83 -22.50
CA ILE A 212 -13.88 -7.97 -21.21
C ILE A 212 -14.01 -6.58 -20.59
N ALA A 213 -15.25 -6.14 -20.44
CA ALA A 213 -15.61 -4.88 -19.79
C ALA A 213 -16.22 -5.15 -18.41
N GLU A 214 -15.81 -4.37 -17.42
CA GLU A 214 -16.36 -4.40 -16.07
C GLU A 214 -16.54 -2.99 -15.52
N THR A 215 -17.57 -2.81 -14.70
CA THR A 215 -17.84 -1.53 -14.03
C THR A 215 -17.01 -1.44 -12.77
N ILE A 216 -16.35 -0.31 -12.56
CA ILE A 216 -15.44 -0.08 -11.44
C ILE A 216 -16.14 0.76 -10.38
N SER A 217 -16.23 0.24 -9.17
CA SER A 217 -16.88 0.91 -8.03
C SER A 217 -16.05 2.04 -7.41
N GLY A 218 -14.73 2.04 -7.64
CA GLY A 218 -13.83 3.04 -7.10
C GLY A 218 -12.35 2.73 -7.34
N PRO A 219 -11.45 3.57 -6.81
CA PRO A 219 -10.00 3.39 -6.91
C PRO A 219 -9.50 2.03 -6.42
N GLY A 220 -9.96 1.53 -5.27
CA GLY A 220 -9.55 0.22 -4.76
C GLY A 220 -9.91 -0.91 -5.72
N ALA A 221 -11.14 -0.93 -6.21
CA ALA A 221 -11.59 -1.92 -7.19
C ALA A 221 -10.81 -1.84 -8.52
N LEU A 222 -10.45 -0.63 -8.98
CA LEU A 222 -9.60 -0.47 -10.16
C LEU A 222 -8.23 -1.15 -9.97
N LEU A 223 -7.60 -0.92 -8.81
CA LEU A 223 -6.29 -1.51 -8.50
C LEU A 223 -6.37 -3.03 -8.41
N ASP A 224 -7.40 -3.56 -7.76
CA ASP A 224 -7.61 -5.01 -7.65
C ASP A 224 -7.78 -5.64 -9.04
N THR A 225 -8.60 -5.01 -9.90
CA THR A 225 -8.76 -5.39 -11.30
C THR A 225 -7.41 -5.42 -12.03
N VAL A 226 -6.62 -4.35 -11.93
CA VAL A 226 -5.33 -4.23 -12.63
C VAL A 226 -4.33 -5.26 -12.11
N PHE A 227 -4.24 -5.46 -10.79
CA PHE A 227 -3.35 -6.46 -10.22
C PHE A 227 -3.76 -7.89 -10.56
N ASN A 228 -5.05 -8.22 -10.51
CA ASN A 228 -5.56 -9.53 -10.92
C ASN A 228 -5.30 -9.77 -12.41
N ALA A 229 -5.47 -8.74 -13.22
CA ALA A 229 -5.12 -8.74 -14.63
C ALA A 229 -3.61 -8.99 -14.86
N GLY A 230 -2.74 -8.32 -14.10
CA GLY A 230 -1.29 -8.49 -14.16
C GLY A 230 -0.85 -9.89 -13.73
N ARG A 231 -1.45 -10.44 -12.67
CA ARG A 231 -1.15 -11.79 -12.13
C ARG A 231 -1.53 -12.92 -13.08
N LYS A 232 -2.47 -12.70 -14.01
CA LYS A 232 -3.01 -13.76 -14.87
C LYS A 232 -1.94 -14.37 -15.78
N GLY A 233 -1.66 -15.65 -15.59
CA GLY A 233 -0.67 -16.40 -16.37
C GLY A 233 0.78 -16.19 -15.91
N LEU A 234 0.98 -15.59 -14.74
CA LEU A 234 2.28 -15.48 -14.08
C LEU A 234 2.45 -16.60 -13.05
N THR A 235 3.68 -17.10 -12.95
CA THR A 235 4.14 -17.85 -11.78
C THR A 235 5.02 -16.92 -10.96
N LEU A 236 4.60 -16.65 -9.72
CA LEU A 236 5.35 -15.86 -8.75
C LEU A 236 6.07 -16.79 -7.77
N GLN A 237 7.37 -16.59 -7.62
CA GLN A 237 8.17 -17.20 -6.56
C GLN A 237 8.74 -16.08 -5.69
N ARG A 238 8.46 -16.11 -4.39
CA ARG A 238 9.07 -15.22 -3.38
C ARG A 238 10.26 -15.96 -2.76
N TYR A 239 11.40 -15.31 -2.70
CA TYR A 239 12.60 -15.83 -2.03
C TYR A 239 12.58 -15.42 -0.56
N LYS A 240 12.60 -16.40 0.35
CA LYS A 240 12.71 -16.13 1.80
C LYS A 240 14.16 -16.18 2.29
N GLY A 241 14.99 -16.97 1.63
CA GLY A 241 16.41 -17.09 1.92
C GLY A 241 17.22 -17.39 0.66
N LEU A 242 18.51 -17.11 0.73
CA LEU A 242 19.49 -17.30 -0.33
C LEU A 242 19.62 -18.78 -0.72
N GLY A 243 19.37 -19.69 0.23
CA GLY A 243 19.39 -21.14 -0.01
C GLY A 243 18.26 -21.65 -0.90
N GLU A 244 17.22 -20.85 -1.18
CA GLU A 244 16.16 -21.18 -2.14
C GLU A 244 16.58 -20.94 -3.59
N MET A 245 17.73 -20.29 -3.81
CA MET A 245 18.31 -20.04 -5.12
C MET A 245 19.34 -21.11 -5.47
N ASN A 246 19.28 -21.62 -6.70
CA ASN A 246 20.36 -22.46 -7.23
C ASN A 246 21.63 -21.62 -7.44
N PRO A 247 22.85 -22.22 -7.45
CA PRO A 247 24.11 -21.49 -7.56
C PRO A 247 24.20 -20.52 -8.75
N GLU A 248 23.67 -20.93 -9.91
CA GLU A 248 23.61 -20.08 -11.12
C GLU A 248 22.73 -18.84 -10.89
N GLN A 249 21.55 -19.02 -10.27
CA GLN A 249 20.63 -17.92 -9.96
C GLN A 249 21.26 -16.95 -8.96
N LEU A 250 21.92 -17.47 -7.93
CA LEU A 250 22.59 -16.64 -6.94
C LEU A 250 23.72 -15.82 -7.58
N TRP A 251 24.48 -16.42 -8.50
CA TRP A 251 25.51 -15.73 -9.25
C TRP A 251 24.92 -14.59 -10.10
N GLU A 252 23.98 -14.92 -10.99
CA GLU A 252 23.38 -13.98 -11.95
C GLU A 252 22.66 -12.81 -11.27
N THR A 253 22.06 -13.04 -10.10
CA THR A 253 21.26 -12.02 -9.43
C THR A 253 22.06 -11.20 -8.42
N THR A 254 23.00 -11.81 -7.70
CA THR A 254 23.55 -11.23 -6.46
C THR A 254 25.07 -11.06 -6.50
N LEU A 255 25.80 -11.83 -7.31
CA LEU A 255 27.27 -11.83 -7.31
C LEU A 255 27.89 -11.24 -8.59
N ASP A 256 27.22 -11.32 -9.73
CA ASP A 256 27.69 -10.78 -11.01
C ASP A 256 28.00 -9.27 -10.88
N PRO A 257 29.25 -8.82 -11.10
CA PRO A 257 29.63 -7.42 -10.99
C PRO A 257 28.82 -6.45 -11.87
N ASN A 258 28.23 -6.93 -12.96
CA ASN A 258 27.47 -6.11 -13.90
C ASN A 258 26.00 -5.95 -13.49
N ILE A 259 25.47 -6.85 -12.66
CA ILE A 259 24.04 -6.92 -12.32
C ILE A 259 23.79 -6.64 -10.84
N ARG A 260 24.73 -7.04 -9.97
CA ARG A 260 24.54 -7.00 -8.52
C ARG A 260 24.23 -5.59 -8.01
N THR A 261 23.30 -5.53 -7.06
CA THR A 261 23.02 -4.32 -6.30
C THR A 261 23.65 -4.44 -4.92
N LEU A 262 24.47 -3.45 -4.56
CA LEU A 262 25.16 -3.37 -3.27
C LEU A 262 24.78 -2.07 -2.57
N LEU A 263 24.41 -2.17 -1.29
CA LEU A 263 24.23 -1.03 -0.40
C LEU A 263 25.52 -0.77 0.36
N GLN A 264 26.13 0.40 0.20
CA GLN A 264 27.31 0.78 0.97
C GLN A 264 26.90 1.22 2.37
N VAL A 265 27.52 0.63 3.39
CA VAL A 265 27.25 0.96 4.80
C VAL A 265 27.91 2.29 5.15
N LYS A 266 27.16 3.20 5.76
CA LYS A 266 27.68 4.46 6.33
C LYS A 266 27.87 4.33 7.84
N VAL A 267 28.67 5.24 8.40
CA VAL A 267 28.94 5.29 9.87
C VAL A 267 27.63 5.43 10.66
N HIS A 268 26.68 6.22 10.15
CA HIS A 268 25.36 6.38 10.73
C HIS A 268 24.62 5.03 10.84
N ASP A 269 24.53 4.28 9.75
CA ASP A 269 23.84 2.97 9.71
C ASP A 269 24.47 1.96 10.68
N ALA A 270 25.80 2.02 10.82
CA ALA A 270 26.54 1.15 11.72
C ALA A 270 26.35 1.53 13.21
N ALA A 271 26.22 2.83 13.51
CA ALA A 271 25.89 3.32 14.84
C ALA A 271 24.46 2.97 15.25
N GLU A 272 23.49 3.06 14.34
CA GLU A 272 22.12 2.61 14.58
C GLU A 272 22.05 1.11 14.89
N ALA A 273 22.81 0.30 14.14
CA ALA A 273 22.90 -1.14 14.40
C ALA A 273 23.47 -1.45 15.79
N ASP A 274 24.45 -0.66 16.26
CA ASP A 274 25.05 -0.80 17.61
C ASP A 274 24.07 -0.49 18.74
N ASP A 275 23.27 0.58 18.57
CA ASP A 275 22.23 0.96 19.51
C ASP A 275 21.13 -0.11 19.55
N LEU A 276 20.68 -0.58 18.37
CA LEU A 276 19.72 -1.69 18.27
C LEU A 276 20.23 -2.95 18.98
N PHE A 277 21.50 -3.33 18.75
CA PHE A 277 22.12 -4.46 19.42
C PHE A 277 22.17 -4.25 20.94
N SER A 278 22.57 -3.07 21.41
CA SER A 278 22.66 -2.76 22.84
C SER A 278 21.29 -2.79 23.53
N ARG A 279 20.22 -2.34 22.85
CA ARG A 279 18.84 -2.43 23.37
C ARG A 279 18.32 -3.87 23.40
N LEU A 280 18.63 -4.68 22.39
CA LEU A 280 18.11 -6.05 22.27
C LEU A 280 18.92 -7.08 23.06
N MET A 281 20.22 -6.88 23.20
CA MET A 281 21.15 -7.84 23.78
C MET A 281 21.91 -7.31 25.01
N GLY A 282 21.69 -6.05 25.41
CA GLY A 282 22.25 -5.49 26.63
C GLY A 282 21.59 -6.02 27.91
N ASP A 283 22.21 -5.76 29.05
CA ASP A 283 21.80 -6.31 30.35
C ASP A 283 20.46 -5.72 30.86
N GLU A 284 20.01 -4.60 30.31
CA GLU A 284 18.77 -3.95 30.70
C GLU A 284 17.54 -4.59 30.04
N VAL A 285 16.66 -5.16 30.88
CA VAL A 285 15.47 -5.90 30.45
C VAL A 285 14.35 -4.95 29.95
N GLU A 286 14.22 -3.78 30.55
CA GLU A 286 13.08 -2.88 30.29
C GLU A 286 13.10 -2.25 28.88
N PRO A 287 14.23 -1.73 28.37
CA PRO A 287 14.31 -1.23 26.99
C PRO A 287 14.02 -2.33 25.95
N ARG A 288 14.49 -3.55 26.19
CA ARG A 288 14.23 -4.72 25.35
C ARG A 288 12.74 -5.06 25.30
N ARG A 289 12.06 -5.04 26.45
CA ARG A 289 10.63 -5.35 26.57
C ARG A 289 9.78 -4.36 25.78
N ILE A 290 10.05 -3.07 25.92
CA ILE A 290 9.33 -2.00 25.20
C ILE A 290 9.52 -2.16 23.69
N PHE A 291 10.76 -2.37 23.24
CA PHE A 291 11.07 -2.55 21.82
C PHE A 291 10.32 -3.73 21.20
N ILE A 292 10.27 -4.89 21.88
CA ILE A 292 9.54 -6.07 21.40
C ILE A 292 8.04 -5.78 21.33
N GLN A 293 7.46 -5.09 22.33
CA GLN A 293 6.04 -4.78 22.35
C GLN A 293 5.64 -3.80 21.22
N GLU A 294 6.45 -2.78 20.96
CA GLU A 294 6.20 -1.81 19.89
C GLU A 294 6.35 -2.41 18.49
N ASN A 295 7.29 -3.34 18.30
CA ASN A 295 7.59 -3.92 17.00
C ASN A 295 6.90 -5.26 16.71
N ALA A 296 6.28 -5.92 17.70
CA ALA A 296 5.58 -7.19 17.52
C ALA A 296 4.46 -7.14 16.47
N LEU A 297 3.80 -5.98 16.31
CA LEU A 297 2.76 -5.77 15.30
C LEU A 297 3.30 -5.72 13.86
N ASN A 298 4.57 -5.32 13.68
CA ASN A 298 5.20 -5.24 12.36
C ASN A 298 5.65 -6.61 11.83
N VAL A 299 5.82 -7.61 12.71
CA VAL A 299 6.27 -8.97 12.36
C VAL A 299 5.15 -9.81 11.74
N ALA A 300 3.88 -9.47 11.97
CA ALA A 300 2.74 -10.22 11.43
C ALA A 300 2.71 -10.30 9.88
N ASN A 301 3.39 -9.38 9.19
CA ASN A 301 3.48 -9.34 7.72
C ASN A 301 4.64 -10.19 7.13
N LEU A 302 5.39 -10.92 7.95
CA LEU A 302 6.45 -11.83 7.48
C LEU A 302 5.94 -13.25 7.22
N ASP A 303 4.85 -13.67 7.87
CA ASP A 303 4.35 -15.06 7.87
C ASP A 303 3.02 -15.27 7.13
N THR A 304 2.45 -14.23 6.48
CA THR A 304 1.25 -14.35 5.63
C THR A 304 1.49 -13.93 4.19
#